data_AF-A0A2V8NTH5-F1
#
_entry.id   AF-A0A2V8NTH5-F1
#
_cell.length_a   1.000
_cell.length_b   1.000
_cell.length_c   1.000
_cell.angle_alpha   90.00
_cell.angle_beta   90.00
_cell.angle_gamma   90.00
#
_symmetry.space_group_name_H-M   'P 1'
#
loop_
_entity.id
_entity.type
_entity.pdbx_description
1 polymer ?
#
loop_
_entity_poly.entity_id
_entity_poly.type
_entity_poly.pdbx_seq_one_letter_code
_entity_poly.pdbx_strand_id
1 'polypeptide(L)'
;MAKTFKYRVCQVQMARVTFVNGLWQGLQIQEGIDQTQLYNSCPMVWEYLDSAGRDGWELVATAEQAVSYGPEVANMTSMIFLKKEFKQD
;
A
#
# COMPACT_ATOMS: atom_id res chain seq x y z
N MET A 1 26.58 -16.49 -5.68
CA MET A 1 25.62 -16.41 -4.55
C MET A 1 24.25 -16.09 -5.11
N ALA A 2 23.19 -16.73 -4.61
CA ALA A 2 21.82 -16.37 -5.00
C ALA A 2 21.41 -15.06 -4.30
N LYS A 3 20.74 -14.16 -5.02
CA LYS A 3 20.18 -12.94 -4.43
C LYS A 3 18.87 -13.26 -3.72
N THR A 4 18.70 -12.72 -2.51
CA THR A 4 17.45 -12.82 -1.75
C THR A 4 16.71 -11.49 -1.83
N PHE A 5 15.38 -11.53 -1.93
CA PHE A 5 14.55 -10.34 -2.01
C PHE A 5 13.45 -10.37 -0.96
N LYS A 6 13.13 -9.19 -0.41
CA LYS A 6 11.91 -8.94 0.36
C LYS A 6 10.91 -8.20 -0.51
N TYR A 7 9.63 -8.45 -0.28
CA TYR A 7 8.53 -7.82 -1.01
C TYR A 7 7.60 -7.06 -0.07
N ARG A 8 7.05 -5.97 -0.58
CA ARG A 8 5.89 -5.27 -0.01
C ARG A 8 4.78 -5.25 -1.04
N VAL A 9 3.59 -5.61 -0.60
CA VAL A 9 2.35 -5.50 -1.36
C VAL A 9 1.54 -4.39 -0.73
N CYS A 10 1.33 -3.32 -1.47
CA CYS A 10 0.70 -2.10 -1.01
C CYS A 10 -0.68 -1.95 -1.68
N GLN A 11 -1.72 -1.71 -0.88
CA GLN A 11 -3.06 -1.44 -1.37
C GLN A 11 -3.32 0.07 -1.35
N VAL A 12 -3.76 0.60 -2.48
CA VAL A 12 -4.01 2.03 -2.69
C VAL A 12 -5.49 2.29 -2.91
N GLN A 13 -6.04 3.21 -2.12
CA GLN A 13 -7.41 3.70 -2.26
C GLN A 13 -7.36 5.22 -2.12
N MET A 14 -8.12 5.96 -2.94
CA MET A 14 -8.17 7.43 -2.89
C MET A 14 -6.77 8.09 -2.90
N ALA A 15 -5.84 7.56 -3.71
CA ALA A 15 -4.43 8.00 -3.78
C ALA A 15 -3.63 7.89 -2.46
N ARG A 16 -4.12 7.08 -1.50
CA ARG A 16 -3.50 6.82 -0.20
C ARG A 16 -3.04 5.36 -0.11
N VAL A 17 -1.87 5.10 0.44
CA VAL A 17 -1.42 3.73 0.75
C VAL A 17 -2.09 3.27 2.04
N THR A 18 -3.16 2.49 1.91
CA THR A 18 -4.03 2.07 3.02
C THR A 18 -3.50 0.87 3.78
N PHE A 19 -2.99 -0.13 3.05
CA PHE A 19 -2.43 -1.35 3.63
C PHE A 19 -1.06 -1.66 3.05
N VAL A 20 -0.15 -2.17 3.86
CA VAL A 20 1.13 -2.74 3.44
C VAL A 20 1.24 -4.13 4.05
N ASN A 21 1.35 -5.16 3.19
CA ASN A 21 1.33 -6.56 3.60
C ASN A 21 0.13 -6.89 4.52
N GLY A 22 -1.04 -6.32 4.22
CA GLY A 22 -2.27 -6.50 5.00
C GLY A 22 -2.35 -5.65 6.28
N LEU A 23 -1.33 -4.87 6.63
CA LEU A 23 -1.32 -4.02 7.81
C LEU A 23 -1.76 -2.59 7.46
N TRP A 24 -2.77 -2.08 8.18
CA TRP A 24 -3.24 -0.71 8.07
C TRP A 24 -2.11 0.29 8.32
N GLN A 25 -2.04 1.36 7.51
CA GLN A 25 -0.98 2.37 7.58
C GLN A 25 -1.44 3.72 8.15
N GLY A 26 -2.74 3.90 8.37
CA GLY A 26 -3.27 5.10 8.99
C GLY A 26 -3.19 5.06 10.52
N LEU A 27 -3.76 6.07 11.16
CA LEU A 27 -3.95 6.09 12.61
C LEU A 27 -4.87 4.95 13.05
N GLN A 28 -4.73 4.52 14.31
CA GLN A 28 -5.57 3.47 14.89
C GLN A 28 -7.04 3.92 14.87
N ILE A 29 -7.92 3.06 14.36
CA ILE A 29 -9.36 3.34 14.29
C ILE A 29 -9.88 3.51 15.72
N GLN A 30 -10.36 4.71 16.04
CA GLN A 30 -11.12 4.98 17.26
C GLN A 30 -12.61 5.02 16.91
N GLU A 31 -13.45 4.60 17.86
CA GLU A 31 -14.90 4.68 17.70
C GLU A 31 -15.33 6.14 17.45
N GLY A 32 -16.19 6.35 16.45
CA GLY A 32 -16.73 7.67 16.11
C GLY A 32 -15.90 8.51 15.13
N ILE A 33 -14.77 8.01 14.61
CA ILE A 33 -14.01 8.68 13.55
C ILE A 33 -14.75 8.59 12.20
N ASP A 34 -14.84 9.73 11.51
CA ASP A 34 -15.31 9.81 10.12
C ASP A 34 -14.39 9.01 9.19
N GLN A 35 -14.97 8.18 8.32
CA GLN A 35 -14.24 7.38 7.32
C GLN A 35 -13.28 8.24 6.49
N THR A 36 -13.66 9.47 6.15
CA THR A 36 -12.80 10.39 5.37
C THR A 36 -11.52 10.75 6.13
N GLN A 37 -11.63 10.97 7.45
CA GLN A 37 -10.49 11.26 8.30
C GLN A 37 -9.58 10.04 8.45
N LEU A 38 -10.17 8.84 8.47
CA LEU A 38 -9.42 7.59 8.52
C LEU A 38 -8.52 7.43 7.28
N TYR A 39 -9.03 7.60 6.07
CA TYR A 39 -8.22 7.52 4.85
C TYR A 39 -7.16 8.63 4.76
N ASN A 40 -7.49 9.85 5.20
CA ASN A 40 -6.54 10.96 5.22
C ASN A 40 -5.38 10.77 6.19
N SER A 41 -5.51 9.86 7.15
CA SER A 41 -4.42 9.50 8.05
C SER A 41 -3.35 8.60 7.41
N CYS A 42 -3.65 8.00 6.25
CA CYS A 42 -2.69 7.22 5.48
C CYS A 42 -1.77 8.14 4.64
N PRO A 43 -0.53 7.71 4.32
CA PRO A 43 0.36 8.48 3.46
C PRO A 43 -0.17 8.54 2.02
N MET A 44 0.09 9.65 1.32
CA MET A 44 -0.16 9.71 -0.11
C MET A 44 0.79 8.76 -0.84
N VAL A 45 0.36 8.22 -1.99
CA VAL A 45 1.17 7.28 -2.77
C VAL A 45 2.55 7.82 -3.11
N TRP A 46 2.66 9.08 -3.52
CA TRP A 46 3.96 9.67 -3.87
C TRP A 46 4.87 9.85 -2.65
N GLU A 47 4.33 10.19 -1.48
CA GLU A 47 5.10 10.32 -0.23
C GLU A 47 5.65 8.96 0.19
N TYR A 48 4.80 7.93 0.11
CA TYR A 48 5.19 6.56 0.43
C TYR A 48 6.27 6.05 -0.52
N LEU A 49 6.10 6.25 -1.83
CA LEU A 49 7.07 5.79 -2.83
C LEU A 49 8.42 6.53 -2.73
N ASP A 50 8.41 7.84 -2.48
CA ASP A 50 9.65 8.60 -2.26
C ASP A 50 10.40 8.09 -1.02
N SER A 51 9.71 7.95 0.13
CA SER A 51 10.31 7.40 1.34
C SER A 51 10.81 5.97 1.15
N ALA A 52 10.02 5.10 0.52
CA ALA A 52 10.40 3.71 0.28
C ALA A 52 11.59 3.61 -0.69
N GLY A 53 11.65 4.46 -1.71
CA GLY A 53 12.76 4.55 -2.65
C GLY A 53 14.07 4.93 -1.95
N ARG A 54 14.03 5.92 -1.05
CA ARG A 54 15.18 6.30 -0.21
C ARG A 54 15.64 5.15 0.69
N ASP A 55 14.71 4.32 1.15
CA ASP A 55 15.00 3.10 1.90
C ASP A 55 15.50 1.93 1.01
N GLY A 56 15.68 2.13 -0.30
CA GLY A 56 16.18 1.12 -1.23
C GLY A 56 15.11 0.12 -1.69
N TRP A 57 13.82 0.45 -1.56
CA TRP A 57 12.76 -0.30 -2.21
C TRP A 57 12.59 0.15 -3.66
N GLU A 58 12.40 -0.81 -4.55
CA GLU A 58 12.18 -0.59 -5.98
C GLU A 58 10.74 -0.95 -6.33
N LEU A 59 10.06 -0.04 -7.04
CA LEU A 59 8.76 -0.33 -7.66
C LEU A 59 8.95 -1.32 -8.81
N VAL A 60 8.25 -2.46 -8.76
CA VAL A 60 8.39 -3.51 -9.78
C VAL A 60 7.13 -3.78 -10.58
N ALA A 61 5.96 -3.52 -10.01
CA ALA A 61 4.69 -3.69 -10.71
C ALA A 61 3.61 -2.81 -10.08
N THR A 62 2.60 -2.53 -10.89
CA THR A 62 1.30 -2.01 -10.46
C THR A 62 0.21 -2.90 -11.06
N ALA A 63 -0.90 -3.05 -10.35
CA ALA A 63 -2.08 -3.74 -10.86
C ALA A 63 -3.33 -3.01 -10.42
N GLU A 64 -4.37 -3.05 -11.24
CA GLU A 64 -5.69 -2.54 -10.89
C GLU A 64 -6.59 -3.73 -10.57
N GLN A 65 -7.28 -3.68 -9.43
CA GLN A 65 -8.24 -4.69 -9.03
C GLN A 65 -9.61 -4.07 -8.88
N ALA A 66 -10.58 -4.58 -9.64
CA ALA A 66 -11.99 -4.31 -9.37
C ALA A 66 -12.41 -5.10 -8.11
N VAL A 67 -12.82 -4.38 -7.08
CA VAL A 67 -13.35 -4.94 -5.84
C VAL A 67 -14.86 -4.75 -5.87
N SER A 68 -15.61 -5.84 -6.03
CA SER A 68 -17.07 -5.80 -5.98
C SER A 68 -17.56 -5.98 -4.54
N TYR A 69 -18.31 -5.00 -4.04
CA TYR A 69 -19.08 -5.13 -2.81
C TYR A 69 -20.54 -5.39 -3.20
N GLY A 70 -20.92 -6.66 -3.30
CA GLY A 70 -22.26 -7.06 -3.72
C GLY A 70 -22.53 -6.87 -5.22
N PRO A 71 -23.80 -6.92 -5.65
CA PRO A 71 -24.16 -7.02 -7.06
C PRO A 71 -23.99 -5.74 -7.89
N GLU A 72 -23.78 -4.57 -7.26
CA GLU A 72 -23.94 -3.28 -7.97
C GLU A 72 -22.73 -2.32 -7.90
N VAL A 73 -21.77 -2.48 -6.98
CA VAL A 73 -20.68 -1.49 -6.82
C VAL A 73 -19.30 -2.15 -6.93
N ALA A 74 -18.65 -1.97 -8.08
CA ALA A 74 -17.24 -2.28 -8.28
C ALA A 74 -16.41 -1.02 -7.98
N ASN A 75 -15.65 -1.04 -6.89
CA ASN A 75 -14.63 -0.03 -6.61
C ASN A 75 -13.29 -0.47 -7.19
N MET A 76 -12.58 0.40 -7.90
CA MET A 76 -11.21 0.11 -8.32
C MET A 76 -10.24 0.36 -7.16
N THR A 77 -9.40 -0.62 -6.88
CA THR A 77 -8.29 -0.52 -5.93
C THR A 77 -7.00 -0.79 -6.68
N SER A 78 -6.01 0.10 -6.54
CA SER A 78 -4.70 -0.12 -7.13
C SER A 78 -3.81 -0.90 -6.16
N MET A 79 -3.02 -1.81 -6.70
CA MET A 79 -2.01 -2.58 -5.98
C MET A 79 -0.63 -2.15 -6.47
N ILE A 80 0.27 -1.86 -5.53
CA ILE A 80 1.65 -1.50 -5.79
C ILE A 80 2.55 -2.58 -5.21
N PHE A 81 3.52 -3.06 -6.00
CA PHE A 81 4.46 -4.09 -5.59
C PHE A 81 5.87 -3.51 -5.53
N LEU A 82 6.49 -3.58 -4.35
CA LEU A 82 7.86 -3.17 -4.15
C LEU A 82 8.74 -4.38 -3.83
N LYS A 83 9.98 -4.37 -4.33
CA LYS A 83 11.03 -5.32 -3.93
C LYS A 83 12.19 -4.59 -3.27
N LYS A 84 12.94 -5.29 -2.42
CA LYS A 84 14.23 -4.82 -1.90
C LYS A 84 15.19 -5.99 -1.82
N GLU A 85 16.42 -5.81 -2.32
CA GLU A 85 17.48 -6.81 -2.17
C GLU A 85 17.86 -6.94 -0.69
N PHE A 86 17.87 -8.17 -0.18
CA PHE A 86 18.22 -8.48 1.19
C PHE A 86 19.58 -9.19 1.19
N LYS A 87 20.59 -8.53 1.75
CA LYS A 87 21.88 -9.16 2.01
C LYS A 87 21.75 -10.01 3.27
N GLN A 88 22.12 -11.27 3.17
CA GLN A 88 22.25 -12.17 4.30
C GLN A 88 23.68 -11.97 4.80
N ASP A 89 23.84 -11.33 5.97
CA ASP A 89 25.12 -11.20 6.65
C ASP A 89 25.55 -12.54 7.27
#